data_AF-A0A1R0KNC1-F1
#
_entry.id   AF-A0A1R0KNC1-F1
#
_cell.length_a   1.000
_cell.length_b   1.000
_cell.length_c   1.000
_cell.angle_alpha   90.00
_cell.angle_beta   90.00
_cell.angle_gamma   90.00
#
_symmetry.space_group_name_H-M   'P 1'
#
loop_
_entity.id
_entity.type
_entity.pdbx_description
1 polymer ?
#
loop_
_entity_poly.entity_id
_entity_poly.type
_entity_poly.pdbx_seq_one_letter_code
_entity_poly.pdbx_strand_id
1 'polypeptide(L)'
;MASSVAALAAVTVATGVLAPAVATAAPAGTSSATAQTPDEVRTNAAAVVGLTITPELLRLSERDFVHEVYKAAKLRGEIAKEVQYEALNAYNGGSISWSLFLKTWIYEAHQRDLDREAVYQARRAERQPAATLLGFELTTSLLAQDDKNFVFALWERAAKGSFVRSAAGTVYSGTPAEHKEFILRGIFVEHQRDLDAAKEAAEKEAAEKKLRDARVKAAAVVGMDPALAAQLTDEYFVQHIWTRDLVPEDSEVWYQACYSRTPEQWRAFIDSGIFEAAAKDKVDAIKVRAAAVVGIDARYARNLQEGPLVREIWNRARSGSQVEAAAYRALQSESPAQWRTFLETDIFVAAEADKR
;
A
#
# COMPACT_ATOMS: atom_id res chain seq x y z
N MET A 1 30.50 8.08 -70.80
CA MET A 1 31.82 7.69 -71.34
C MET A 1 32.21 6.43 -70.60
N ALA A 2 31.90 5.24 -71.13
CA ALA A 2 32.72 4.53 -72.10
C ALA A 2 34.17 4.37 -71.59
N SER A 3 34.53 3.16 -71.14
CA SER A 3 35.50 2.31 -71.85
C SER A 3 35.91 1.09 -71.03
N SER A 4 35.69 -0.07 -71.63
CA SER A 4 36.27 -1.38 -71.32
C SER A 4 37.77 -1.41 -71.52
N VAL A 5 38.48 -2.32 -70.82
CA VAL A 5 39.68 -3.01 -71.36
C VAL A 5 39.73 -4.44 -70.81
N ALA A 6 39.93 -5.37 -71.74
CA ALA A 6 40.07 -6.81 -71.58
C ALA A 6 41.55 -7.23 -71.45
N ALA A 7 41.82 -8.39 -70.85
CA ALA A 7 43.08 -9.12 -71.00
C ALA A 7 42.81 -10.62 -70.82
N LEU A 8 42.73 -11.35 -71.94
CA LEU A 8 43.75 -12.28 -72.46
C LEU A 8 43.66 -13.70 -71.84
N ALA A 9 42.92 -14.57 -72.52
CA ALA A 9 42.97 -16.02 -72.30
C ALA A 9 43.95 -16.63 -73.31
N ALA A 10 44.99 -17.31 -72.82
CA ALA A 10 45.93 -18.05 -73.64
C ALA A 10 45.36 -19.42 -74.00
N VAL A 11 45.30 -19.71 -75.31
CA VAL A 11 44.93 -21.00 -75.88
C VAL A 11 46.23 -21.80 -76.09
N THR A 12 46.37 -22.92 -75.39
CA THR A 12 47.41 -23.93 -75.66
C THR A 12 46.78 -25.12 -76.37
N VAL A 13 47.22 -25.33 -77.62
CA VAL A 13 46.90 -26.49 -78.46
C VAL A 13 47.79 -27.66 -78.02
N ALA A 14 47.18 -28.78 -77.65
CA ALA A 14 47.87 -30.06 -77.49
C ALA A 14 47.29 -31.07 -78.47
N THR A 15 48.12 -31.48 -79.41
CA THR A 15 47.90 -32.49 -80.45
C THR A 15 47.74 -33.88 -79.85
N GLY A 16 46.73 -34.62 -80.33
CA GLY A 16 46.42 -35.98 -79.91
C GLY A 16 47.35 -37.04 -80.50
N VAL A 17 47.49 -38.13 -79.76
CA VAL A 17 47.97 -39.43 -80.24
C VAL A 17 46.87 -40.45 -79.87
N LEU A 18 46.32 -41.11 -80.91
CA LEU A 18 45.31 -42.15 -80.79
C LEU A 18 46.00 -43.50 -80.50
N ALA A 19 45.64 -44.13 -79.39
CA ALA A 19 45.94 -45.54 -79.09
C ALA A 19 44.62 -46.28 -78.76
N PRO A 20 44.47 -47.55 -79.15
CA PRO A 20 43.19 -48.25 -79.11
C PRO A 20 42.74 -48.61 -77.69
N ALA A 21 41.42 -48.54 -77.50
CA ALA A 21 40.70 -48.75 -76.26
C ALA A 21 40.82 -50.19 -75.74
N VAL A 22 41.26 -50.32 -74.48
CA VAL A 22 40.95 -51.46 -73.62
C VAL A 22 39.94 -50.95 -72.61
N ALA A 23 38.72 -51.53 -72.63
CA ALA A 23 37.67 -51.20 -71.68
C ALA A 23 38.05 -51.78 -70.30
N THR A 24 38.69 -50.96 -69.47
CA THR A 24 38.86 -51.24 -68.05
C THR A 24 37.55 -50.92 -67.35
N ALA A 25 36.97 -51.90 -66.66
CA ALA A 25 35.78 -51.71 -65.84
C ALA A 25 36.00 -50.55 -64.87
N ALA A 26 35.07 -49.59 -64.88
CA ALA A 26 35.03 -48.53 -63.88
C ALA A 26 34.95 -49.18 -62.49
N PRO A 27 35.83 -48.84 -61.53
CA PRO A 27 35.56 -49.20 -60.15
C PRO A 27 34.22 -48.57 -59.79
N ALA A 28 33.33 -49.41 -59.26
CA ALA A 28 32.09 -48.97 -58.65
C ALA A 28 32.39 -47.77 -57.76
N GLY A 29 31.57 -46.72 -57.90
CA GLY A 29 31.78 -45.44 -57.24
C GLY A 29 32.19 -45.64 -55.79
N THR A 30 33.36 -45.11 -55.43
CA THR A 30 33.59 -44.67 -54.07
C THR A 30 32.51 -43.65 -53.79
N SER A 31 31.45 -44.08 -53.09
CA SER A 31 30.58 -43.20 -52.33
C SER A 31 31.51 -42.22 -51.64
N SER A 32 31.43 -40.94 -51.99
CA SER A 32 32.07 -39.91 -51.20
C SER A 32 31.53 -40.08 -49.78
N ALA A 33 32.33 -40.69 -48.90
CA ALA A 33 32.07 -40.64 -47.48
C ALA A 33 32.14 -39.16 -47.14
N THR A 34 30.99 -38.50 -47.14
CA THR A 34 30.83 -37.17 -46.54
C THR A 34 31.48 -37.29 -45.17
N ALA A 35 32.60 -36.60 -44.98
CA ALA A 35 33.37 -36.65 -43.74
C ALA A 35 32.43 -36.29 -42.59
N GLN A 36 31.96 -37.31 -41.86
CA GLN A 36 31.09 -37.13 -40.72
C GLN A 36 31.95 -36.60 -39.56
N THR A 37 31.44 -35.59 -38.85
CA THR A 37 31.96 -35.21 -37.54
C THR A 37 32.08 -36.43 -36.63
N PRO A 38 33.22 -36.61 -35.93
CA PRO A 38 33.39 -37.71 -34.99
C PRO A 38 32.29 -37.74 -33.92
N ASP A 39 31.91 -38.93 -33.48
CA ASP A 39 30.87 -39.15 -32.46
C ASP A 39 31.14 -38.37 -31.16
N GLU A 40 32.42 -38.19 -30.81
CA GLU A 40 32.83 -37.37 -29.66
C GLU A 40 32.44 -35.89 -29.82
N VAL A 41 32.63 -35.30 -31.00
CA VAL A 41 32.25 -33.91 -31.29
C VAL A 41 30.74 -33.75 -31.16
N ARG A 42 29.97 -34.71 -31.69
CA ARG A 42 28.50 -34.73 -31.60
C ARG A 42 28.03 -34.89 -30.15
N THR A 43 28.68 -35.76 -29.40
CA THR A 43 28.38 -35.98 -27.98
C THR A 43 28.61 -34.72 -27.15
N ASN A 44 29.75 -34.06 -27.35
CA ASN A 44 30.08 -32.82 -26.65
C ASN A 44 29.13 -31.67 -27.02
N ALA A 45 28.78 -31.54 -28.31
CA ALA A 45 27.81 -30.55 -28.76
C ALA A 45 26.40 -30.80 -28.17
N ALA A 46 25.95 -32.06 -28.11
CA ALA A 46 24.67 -32.39 -27.50
C ALA A 46 24.64 -32.08 -26.00
N ALA A 47 25.75 -32.29 -25.29
CA ALA A 47 25.86 -31.98 -23.86
C ALA A 47 25.61 -30.49 -23.55
N VAL A 48 26.03 -29.57 -24.43
CA VAL A 48 25.81 -28.12 -24.27
C VAL A 48 24.32 -27.78 -24.09
N VAL A 49 23.44 -28.50 -24.79
CA VAL A 49 21.99 -28.30 -24.76
C VAL A 49 21.27 -29.34 -23.90
N GLY A 50 22.00 -30.21 -23.21
CA GLY A 50 21.42 -31.30 -22.40
C GLY A 50 20.70 -32.36 -23.24
N LEU A 51 21.02 -32.49 -24.52
CA LEU A 51 20.43 -33.49 -25.41
C LEU A 51 21.02 -34.87 -25.09
N THR A 52 20.16 -35.81 -24.70
CA THR A 52 20.57 -37.19 -24.45
C THR A 52 20.96 -37.88 -25.74
N ILE A 53 22.23 -38.27 -25.86
CA ILE A 53 22.74 -39.00 -27.01
C ILE A 53 22.18 -40.42 -27.04
N THR A 54 21.63 -40.82 -28.19
CA THR A 54 21.28 -42.20 -28.51
C THR A 54 22.09 -42.66 -29.73
N PRO A 55 22.32 -43.97 -29.92
CA PRO A 55 22.98 -44.49 -31.13
C PRO A 55 22.30 -44.01 -32.43
N GLU A 56 21.00 -43.81 -32.38
CA GLU A 56 20.18 -43.39 -33.52
C GLU A 56 20.42 -41.92 -33.85
N LEU A 57 20.62 -41.09 -32.84
CA LEU A 57 21.01 -39.69 -33.00
C LEU A 57 22.40 -39.57 -33.62
N LEU A 58 23.37 -40.39 -33.21
CA LEU A 58 24.72 -40.36 -33.76
C LEU A 58 24.79 -40.80 -35.23
N ARG A 59 23.83 -41.61 -35.69
CA ARG A 59 23.72 -42.04 -37.10
C ARG A 59 23.14 -40.97 -38.03
N LEU A 60 22.58 -39.88 -37.49
CA LEU A 60 21.99 -38.81 -38.28
C LEU A 60 23.02 -38.10 -39.18
N SER A 61 22.54 -37.47 -40.24
CA SER A 61 23.35 -36.52 -41.01
C SER A 61 23.73 -35.33 -40.11
N GLU A 62 24.84 -34.63 -40.40
CA GLU A 62 25.22 -33.45 -39.60
C GLU A 62 24.12 -32.39 -39.58
N ARG A 63 23.42 -32.22 -40.70
CA ARG A 63 22.27 -31.33 -40.82
C ARG A 63 21.15 -31.70 -39.84
N ASP A 64 20.75 -32.97 -39.83
CA ASP A 64 19.66 -33.44 -38.99
C ASP A 64 20.08 -33.43 -37.51
N PHE A 65 21.35 -33.74 -37.23
CA PHE A 65 21.91 -33.62 -35.89
C PHE A 65 21.88 -32.16 -35.37
N VAL A 66 22.31 -31.19 -36.19
CA VAL A 66 22.21 -29.75 -35.85
C VAL A 66 20.75 -29.35 -35.61
N HIS A 67 19.81 -29.90 -36.38
CA HIS A 67 18.38 -29.65 -36.17
C HIS A 67 17.86 -30.21 -34.83
N GLU A 68 18.30 -31.39 -34.42
CA GLU A 68 17.97 -31.95 -33.09
C GLU A 68 18.59 -31.13 -31.96
N VAL A 69 19.83 -30.64 -32.12
CA VAL A 69 20.45 -29.69 -31.18
C VAL A 69 19.63 -28.40 -31.08
N TYR A 70 19.16 -27.86 -32.21
CA TYR A 70 18.29 -26.67 -32.23
C TYR A 70 16.97 -26.91 -31.47
N LYS A 71 16.32 -28.06 -31.68
CA LYS A 71 15.09 -28.43 -30.94
C LYS A 71 15.35 -28.51 -29.44
N ALA A 72 16.43 -29.17 -29.04
CA ALA A 72 16.82 -29.27 -27.63
C ALA A 72 17.11 -27.88 -27.01
N ALA A 73 17.84 -27.02 -27.73
CA ALA A 73 18.09 -25.64 -27.30
C ALA A 73 16.78 -24.85 -27.14
N LYS A 74 15.81 -25.03 -28.05
CA LYS A 74 14.48 -24.42 -27.96
C LYS A 74 13.71 -24.82 -26.72
N LEU A 75 13.78 -26.10 -26.32
CA LEU A 75 13.13 -26.57 -25.10
C LEU A 75 13.69 -25.91 -23.83
N ARG A 76 14.96 -25.47 -23.86
CA ARG A 76 15.59 -24.73 -22.76
C ARG A 76 15.22 -23.24 -22.71
N GLY A 77 14.49 -22.73 -23.70
CA GLY A 77 13.99 -21.36 -23.72
C GLY A 77 15.11 -20.31 -23.71
N GLU A 78 14.91 -19.22 -22.98
CA GLU A 78 15.81 -18.04 -22.97
C GLU A 78 17.22 -18.34 -22.42
N ILE A 79 17.42 -19.46 -21.73
CA ILE A 79 18.74 -19.86 -21.20
C ILE A 79 19.68 -20.32 -22.33
N ALA A 80 19.17 -20.78 -23.46
CA ALA A 80 19.96 -21.28 -24.59
C ALA A 80 19.70 -20.51 -25.90
N LYS A 81 19.41 -19.21 -25.78
CA LYS A 81 18.94 -18.37 -26.89
C LYS A 81 19.98 -18.19 -28.00
N GLU A 82 21.23 -17.90 -27.64
CA GLU A 82 22.30 -17.74 -28.63
C GLU A 82 22.57 -19.07 -29.34
N VAL A 83 22.58 -20.18 -28.60
CA VAL A 83 22.72 -21.53 -29.18
C VAL A 83 21.57 -21.82 -30.15
N GLN A 84 20.33 -21.42 -29.85
CA GLN A 84 19.20 -21.56 -30.78
C GLN A 84 19.43 -20.78 -32.08
N TYR A 85 19.85 -19.52 -31.99
CA TYR A 85 20.09 -18.69 -33.17
C TYR A 85 21.22 -19.25 -34.04
N GLU A 86 22.33 -19.65 -33.42
CA GLU A 86 23.48 -20.20 -34.15
C GLU A 86 23.19 -21.58 -34.75
N ALA A 87 22.44 -22.43 -34.05
CA ALA A 87 22.02 -23.72 -34.59
C ALA A 87 21.10 -23.56 -35.81
N LEU A 88 20.17 -22.59 -35.78
CA LEU A 88 19.29 -22.30 -36.90
C LEU A 88 20.06 -21.70 -38.08
N ASN A 89 21.00 -20.79 -37.82
CA ASN A 89 21.86 -20.20 -38.83
C ASN A 89 22.72 -21.27 -39.51
N ALA A 90 23.36 -22.14 -38.72
CA ALA A 90 24.15 -23.26 -39.22
C ALA A 90 23.31 -24.24 -40.05
N TYR A 91 22.12 -24.60 -39.57
CA TYR A 91 21.18 -25.46 -40.31
C TYR A 91 20.90 -24.93 -41.73
N ASN A 92 20.79 -23.61 -41.89
CA ASN A 92 20.52 -22.95 -43.18
C ASN A 92 21.78 -22.68 -44.04
N GLY A 93 22.99 -22.72 -43.46
CA GLY A 93 24.24 -22.35 -44.14
C GLY A 93 24.93 -23.44 -44.96
N GLY A 94 24.58 -24.71 -44.76
CA GLY A 94 25.11 -25.87 -45.51
C GLY A 94 26.22 -26.65 -44.79
N SER A 95 26.84 -27.61 -45.49
CA SER A 95 27.70 -28.65 -44.86
C SER A 95 28.90 -28.11 -44.07
N ILE A 96 29.54 -27.04 -44.54
CA ILE A 96 30.64 -26.42 -43.78
C ILE A 96 30.13 -25.80 -42.48
N SER A 97 28.97 -25.12 -42.53
CA SER A 97 28.35 -24.50 -41.36
C SER A 97 27.89 -25.53 -40.33
N TRP A 98 27.38 -26.69 -40.75
CA TRP A 98 27.02 -27.78 -39.84
C TRP A 98 28.24 -28.27 -39.05
N SER A 99 29.35 -28.55 -39.74
CA SER A 99 30.58 -29.03 -39.12
C SER A 99 31.22 -27.98 -38.19
N LEU A 100 31.27 -26.71 -38.63
CA LEU A 100 31.81 -25.61 -37.82
C LEU A 100 30.95 -25.32 -36.59
N PHE A 101 29.63 -25.42 -36.71
CA PHE A 101 28.74 -25.25 -35.57
C PHE A 101 29.01 -26.28 -34.48
N LEU A 102 29.09 -27.57 -34.84
CA LEU A 102 29.32 -28.66 -33.89
C LEU A 102 30.71 -28.59 -33.23
N LYS A 103 31.72 -28.09 -33.95
CA LYS A 103 33.10 -27.98 -33.45
C LYS A 103 33.37 -26.73 -32.64
N THR A 104 32.71 -25.61 -32.96
CA THR A 104 33.13 -24.29 -32.47
C THR A 104 31.95 -23.40 -32.09
N TRP A 105 31.05 -23.07 -33.02
CA TRP A 105 30.06 -22.01 -32.78
C TRP A 105 29.08 -22.34 -31.65
N ILE A 106 28.75 -23.62 -31.43
CA ILE A 106 27.89 -24.01 -30.31
C ILE A 106 28.48 -23.63 -28.95
N TYR A 107 29.80 -23.74 -28.78
CA TYR A 107 30.48 -23.41 -27.53
C TYR A 107 30.60 -21.90 -27.34
N GLU A 108 30.91 -21.16 -28.41
CA GLU A 108 30.94 -19.70 -28.38
C GLU A 108 29.55 -19.13 -28.07
N ALA A 109 28.50 -19.68 -28.69
CA ALA A 109 27.12 -19.32 -28.42
C ALA A 109 26.73 -19.63 -26.96
N HIS A 110 27.11 -20.81 -26.47
CA HIS A 110 26.86 -21.19 -25.09
C HIS A 110 27.57 -20.26 -24.10
N GLN A 111 28.81 -19.86 -24.38
CA GLN A 111 29.52 -18.90 -23.54
C GLN A 111 28.78 -17.56 -23.50
N ARG A 112 28.28 -17.06 -24.65
CA ARG A 112 27.46 -15.84 -24.68
C ARG A 112 26.15 -15.97 -23.87
N ASP A 113 25.51 -17.15 -23.91
CA ASP A 113 24.34 -17.45 -23.07
C ASP A 113 24.69 -17.43 -21.57
N LEU A 114 25.83 -18.01 -21.16
CA LEU A 114 26.31 -18.01 -19.77
C LEU A 114 26.67 -16.58 -19.30
N ASP A 115 27.36 -15.81 -20.12
CA ASP A 115 27.73 -14.43 -19.81
C ASP A 115 26.48 -13.56 -19.62
N ARG A 116 25.45 -13.75 -20.47
CA ARG A 116 24.15 -13.07 -20.33
C ARG A 116 23.45 -13.46 -19.03
N GLU A 117 23.41 -14.74 -18.70
CA GLU A 117 22.76 -15.20 -17.47
C GLU A 117 23.48 -14.67 -16.22
N ALA A 118 24.82 -14.60 -16.22
CA ALA A 118 25.57 -13.98 -15.14
C ALA A 118 25.18 -12.51 -14.91
N VAL A 119 25.01 -11.74 -15.99
CA VAL A 119 24.50 -10.35 -15.91
C VAL A 119 23.08 -10.31 -15.36
N TYR A 120 22.20 -11.22 -15.79
CA TYR A 120 20.83 -11.27 -15.31
C TYR A 120 20.73 -11.66 -13.84
N GLN A 121 21.58 -12.55 -13.35
CA GLN A 121 21.65 -12.89 -11.94
C GLN A 121 22.08 -11.69 -11.08
N ALA A 122 23.11 -10.96 -11.52
CA ALA A 122 23.53 -9.73 -10.83
C ALA A 122 22.40 -8.69 -10.79
N ARG A 123 21.76 -8.42 -11.94
CA ARG A 123 20.62 -7.49 -12.01
C ARG A 123 19.44 -7.96 -11.18
N ARG A 124 19.17 -9.26 -11.12
CA ARG A 124 18.10 -9.83 -10.29
C ARG A 124 18.36 -9.55 -8.81
N ALA A 125 19.58 -9.77 -8.33
CA ALA A 125 19.95 -9.46 -6.96
C ALA A 125 19.76 -7.97 -6.61
N GLU A 126 20.10 -7.08 -7.54
CA GLU A 126 19.97 -5.62 -7.35
C GLU A 126 18.51 -5.14 -7.44
N ARG A 127 17.73 -5.69 -8.37
CA ARG A 127 16.40 -5.16 -8.76
C ARG A 127 15.23 -5.84 -8.05
N GLN A 128 15.40 -7.08 -7.60
CA GLN A 128 14.32 -7.84 -6.95
C GLN A 128 13.78 -7.12 -5.70
N PRO A 129 14.61 -6.55 -4.81
CA PRO A 129 14.10 -5.84 -3.64
C PRO A 129 13.18 -4.66 -4.01
N ALA A 130 13.56 -3.86 -5.02
CA ALA A 130 12.76 -2.74 -5.51
C ALA A 130 11.44 -3.21 -6.16
N ALA A 131 11.47 -4.32 -6.91
CA ALA A 131 10.28 -4.92 -7.50
C ALA A 131 9.29 -5.44 -6.44
N THR A 132 9.82 -6.14 -5.42
CA THR A 132 9.03 -6.62 -4.28
C THR A 132 8.41 -5.46 -3.50
N LEU A 133 9.16 -4.38 -3.29
CA LEU A 133 8.68 -3.18 -2.57
C LEU A 133 7.43 -2.56 -3.24
N LEU A 134 7.41 -2.54 -4.58
CA LEU A 134 6.27 -2.02 -5.36
C LEU A 134 5.28 -3.12 -5.79
N GLY A 135 5.46 -4.35 -5.31
CA GLY A 135 4.51 -5.45 -5.51
C GLY A 135 4.37 -5.96 -6.94
N PHE A 136 5.46 -6.00 -7.72
CA PHE A 136 5.42 -6.55 -9.10
C PHE A 136 6.50 -7.61 -9.35
N GLU A 137 6.23 -8.46 -10.35
CA GLU A 137 7.14 -9.53 -10.76
C GLU A 137 8.30 -9.01 -11.62
N LEU A 138 9.52 -9.41 -11.28
CA LEU A 138 10.72 -9.08 -12.04
C LEU A 138 10.93 -10.07 -13.21
N THR A 139 10.48 -9.68 -14.39
CA THR A 139 10.57 -10.51 -15.60
C THR A 139 11.93 -10.44 -16.28
N THR A 140 12.24 -11.42 -17.14
CA THR A 140 13.48 -11.40 -17.96
C THR A 140 13.57 -10.18 -18.86
N SER A 141 12.45 -9.66 -19.37
CA SER A 141 12.45 -8.43 -20.16
C SER A 141 12.87 -7.20 -19.34
N LEU A 142 12.49 -7.13 -18.07
CA LEU A 142 12.95 -6.09 -17.15
C LEU A 142 14.42 -6.28 -16.74
N LEU A 143 14.92 -7.52 -16.65
CA LEU A 143 16.33 -7.80 -16.43
C LEU A 143 17.19 -7.42 -17.63
N ALA A 144 16.66 -7.54 -18.85
CA ALA A 144 17.35 -7.15 -20.07
C ALA A 144 17.55 -5.63 -20.19
N GLN A 145 16.64 -4.83 -19.63
CA GLN A 145 16.69 -3.37 -19.66
C GLN A 145 17.90 -2.79 -18.91
N ASP A 146 18.37 -1.63 -19.36
CA ASP A 146 19.32 -0.81 -18.60
C ASP A 146 18.67 -0.21 -17.33
N ASP A 147 19.49 0.39 -16.47
CA ASP A 147 19.00 0.94 -15.20
C ASP A 147 18.01 2.08 -15.43
N LYS A 148 18.20 2.89 -16.48
CA LYS A 148 17.28 3.97 -16.85
C LYS A 148 15.86 3.46 -17.13
N ASN A 149 15.74 2.44 -17.97
CA ASN A 149 14.44 1.88 -18.31
C ASN A 149 13.83 1.11 -17.13
N PHE A 150 14.66 0.52 -16.27
CA PHE A 150 14.17 -0.08 -15.03
C PHE A 150 13.65 1.00 -14.05
N VAL A 151 14.31 2.15 -13.91
CA VAL A 151 13.80 3.30 -13.14
C VAL A 151 12.46 3.78 -13.70
N PHE A 152 12.31 3.82 -15.02
CA PHE A 152 11.01 4.13 -15.65
C PHE A 152 9.93 3.10 -15.28
N ALA A 153 10.27 1.80 -15.29
CA ALA A 153 9.34 0.75 -14.87
C ALA A 153 8.91 0.89 -13.40
N LEU A 154 9.81 1.34 -12.51
CA LEU A 154 9.50 1.69 -11.12
C LEU A 154 8.56 2.91 -11.05
N TRP A 155 8.85 3.96 -11.82
CA TRP A 155 8.02 5.17 -11.90
C TRP A 155 6.58 4.88 -12.33
N GLU A 156 6.40 4.05 -13.35
CA GLU A 156 5.07 3.70 -13.87
C GLU A 156 4.21 3.02 -12.79
N ARG A 157 4.83 2.14 -12.00
CA ARG A 157 4.17 1.29 -11.00
C ARG A 157 3.98 1.97 -9.65
N ALA A 158 4.81 2.96 -9.32
CA ALA A 158 4.67 3.72 -8.09
C ALA A 158 3.33 4.48 -8.04
N ALA A 159 2.75 4.57 -6.84
CA ALA A 159 1.46 5.23 -6.64
C ALA A 159 1.50 6.70 -7.11
N LYS A 160 0.37 7.18 -7.65
CA LYS A 160 0.28 8.58 -8.09
C LYS A 160 0.44 9.51 -6.88
N GLY A 161 1.26 10.54 -7.02
CA GLY A 161 1.53 11.51 -5.96
C GLY A 161 2.51 11.02 -4.88
N SER A 162 3.03 9.79 -4.97
CA SER A 162 3.99 9.26 -4.00
C SER A 162 5.40 9.87 -4.17
N PHE A 163 6.15 9.93 -3.09
CA PHE A 163 7.55 10.34 -3.07
C PHE A 163 8.41 9.45 -3.96
N VAL A 164 8.17 8.14 -3.95
CA VAL A 164 8.85 7.19 -4.87
C VAL A 164 8.64 7.58 -6.32
N ARG A 165 7.40 7.88 -6.73
CA ARG A 165 7.09 8.27 -8.11
C ARG A 165 7.75 9.59 -8.48
N SER A 166 7.73 10.57 -7.58
CA SER A 166 8.40 11.85 -7.81
C SER A 166 9.91 11.67 -7.99
N ALA A 167 10.55 10.95 -7.08
CA ALA A 167 11.99 10.70 -7.10
C ALA A 167 12.43 9.89 -8.33
N ALA A 168 11.69 8.84 -8.71
CA ALA A 168 11.97 8.08 -9.91
C ALA A 168 11.89 8.95 -11.18
N GLY A 169 10.94 9.90 -11.23
CA GLY A 169 10.83 10.85 -12.33
C GLY A 169 12.03 11.80 -12.44
N THR A 170 12.52 12.29 -11.30
CA THR A 170 13.74 13.11 -11.22
C THR A 170 14.97 12.30 -11.66
N VAL A 171 15.15 11.11 -11.10
CA VAL A 171 16.30 10.24 -11.37
C VAL A 171 16.33 9.77 -12.82
N TYR A 172 15.18 9.60 -13.48
CA TYR A 172 15.12 9.16 -14.89
C TYR A 172 15.97 10.03 -15.85
N SER A 173 16.08 11.33 -15.58
CA SER A 173 16.90 12.26 -16.37
C SER A 173 18.37 12.35 -15.92
N GLY A 174 18.75 11.60 -14.89
CA GLY A 174 20.10 11.56 -14.34
C GLY A 174 21.05 10.63 -15.09
N THR A 175 22.20 10.43 -14.48
CA THR A 175 23.32 9.59 -14.92
C THR A 175 23.09 8.11 -14.57
N PRO A 176 23.80 7.18 -15.23
CA PRO A 176 23.71 5.75 -14.88
C PRO A 176 24.03 5.45 -13.42
N ALA A 177 24.95 6.20 -12.80
CA ALA A 177 25.28 6.04 -11.38
C ALA A 177 24.11 6.44 -10.48
N GLU A 178 23.40 7.51 -10.82
CA GLU A 178 22.20 7.96 -10.10
C GLU A 178 21.03 6.97 -10.27
N HIS A 179 20.85 6.40 -11.47
CA HIS A 179 19.86 5.34 -11.70
C HIS A 179 20.14 4.14 -10.79
N LYS A 180 21.40 3.70 -10.74
CA LYS A 180 21.80 2.57 -9.92
C LYS A 180 21.65 2.83 -8.42
N GLU A 181 22.09 3.99 -7.94
CA GLU A 181 21.95 4.36 -6.52
C GLU A 181 20.49 4.44 -6.09
N PHE A 182 19.62 4.95 -6.98
CA PHE A 182 18.19 4.98 -6.71
C PHE A 182 17.58 3.59 -6.60
N ILE A 183 17.91 2.67 -7.51
CA ILE A 183 17.43 1.28 -7.47
C ILE A 183 17.86 0.59 -6.17
N LEU A 184 19.12 0.78 -5.76
CA LEU A 184 19.70 0.08 -4.61
C LEU A 184 19.27 0.66 -3.27
N ARG A 185 19.06 1.98 -3.19
CA ARG A 185 18.83 2.68 -1.91
C ARG A 185 17.72 3.72 -1.99
N GLY A 186 17.76 4.58 -3.01
CA GLY A 186 16.85 5.73 -3.09
C GLY A 186 15.38 5.35 -3.01
N ILE A 187 14.96 4.30 -3.70
CA ILE A 187 13.57 3.84 -3.69
C ILE A 187 13.08 3.46 -2.27
N PHE A 188 13.93 2.87 -1.43
CA PHE A 188 13.55 2.48 -0.07
C PHE A 188 13.40 3.67 0.86
N VAL A 189 14.28 4.68 0.70
CA VAL A 189 14.19 5.94 1.47
C VAL A 189 12.90 6.67 1.14
N GLU A 190 12.57 6.79 -0.15
CA GLU A 190 11.35 7.49 -0.56
C GLU A 190 10.09 6.70 -0.23
N HIS A 191 10.14 5.36 -0.26
CA HIS A 191 9.02 4.54 0.20
C HIS A 191 8.78 4.70 1.70
N GLN A 192 9.84 4.78 2.51
CA GLN A 192 9.68 5.06 3.94
C GLN A 192 8.99 6.41 4.18
N ARG A 193 9.33 7.44 3.39
CA ARG A 193 8.62 8.73 3.45
C ARG A 193 7.15 8.62 3.07
N ASP A 194 6.82 7.82 2.06
CA ASP A 194 5.43 7.52 1.71
C ASP A 194 4.68 6.89 2.91
N LEU A 195 5.31 5.96 3.64
CA LEU A 195 4.72 5.33 4.83
C LEU A 195 4.56 6.33 5.99
N ASP A 196 5.58 7.15 6.25
CA ASP A 196 5.54 8.13 7.33
C ASP A 196 4.45 9.18 7.08
N ALA A 197 4.33 9.68 5.85
CA ALA A 197 3.28 10.62 5.47
C ALA A 197 1.88 10.01 5.59
N ALA A 198 1.71 8.73 5.20
CA ALA A 198 0.45 8.02 5.38
C ALA A 198 0.08 7.85 6.86
N LYS A 199 1.07 7.56 7.71
CA LYS A 199 0.89 7.44 9.15
C LYS A 199 0.48 8.79 9.78
N GLU A 200 1.17 9.87 9.46
CA GLU A 200 0.84 11.21 9.96
C GLU A 200 -0.58 11.63 9.55
N ALA A 201 -0.96 11.38 8.30
CA ALA A 201 -2.31 11.65 7.81
C ALA A 201 -3.37 10.85 8.58
N ALA A 202 -3.12 9.56 8.83
CA ALA A 202 -4.02 8.70 9.59
C ALA A 202 -4.15 9.13 11.07
N GLU A 203 -3.04 9.51 11.70
CA GLU A 203 -3.04 10.03 13.08
C GLU A 203 -3.82 11.34 13.19
N LYS A 204 -3.64 12.26 12.22
CA LYS A 204 -4.40 13.51 12.14
C LYS A 204 -5.88 13.25 11.96
N GLU A 205 -6.27 12.38 11.03
CA GLU A 205 -7.67 12.04 10.80
C GLU A 205 -8.31 11.38 12.04
N ALA A 206 -7.59 10.50 12.73
CA ALA A 206 -8.06 9.87 13.96
C ALA A 206 -8.25 10.90 15.09
N ALA A 207 -7.32 11.85 15.23
CA ALA A 207 -7.44 12.94 16.20
C ALA A 207 -8.64 13.86 15.90
N GLU A 208 -8.84 14.22 14.64
CA GLU A 208 -10.00 15.01 14.21
C GLU A 208 -11.32 14.24 14.39
N LYS A 209 -11.34 12.93 14.13
CA LYS A 209 -12.51 12.08 14.38
C LYS A 209 -12.86 12.04 15.86
N LYS A 210 -11.88 11.86 16.75
CA LYS A 210 -12.11 11.89 18.20
C LYS A 210 -12.75 13.20 18.65
N LEU A 211 -12.28 14.32 18.10
CA LEU A 211 -12.84 15.64 18.34
C LEU A 211 -14.30 15.77 17.85
N ARG A 212 -14.58 15.30 16.64
CA ARG A 212 -15.95 15.26 16.09
C ARG A 212 -16.88 14.42 16.97
N ASP A 213 -16.44 13.24 17.39
CA ASP A 213 -17.22 12.32 18.22
C ASP A 213 -17.51 12.92 19.61
N ALA A 214 -16.54 13.65 20.19
CA ALA A 214 -16.74 14.36 21.45
C ALA A 214 -17.81 15.45 21.33
N ARG A 215 -17.75 16.27 20.27
CA ARG A 215 -18.80 17.28 19.98
C ARG A 215 -20.16 16.66 19.76
N VAL A 216 -20.25 15.54 19.05
CA VAL A 216 -21.53 14.82 18.85
C VAL A 216 -22.12 14.33 20.18
N LYS A 217 -21.28 13.81 21.08
CA LYS A 217 -21.75 13.39 22.42
C LYS A 217 -22.20 14.58 23.26
N ALA A 218 -21.44 15.68 23.23
CA ALA A 218 -21.79 16.92 23.91
C ALA A 218 -23.10 17.52 23.36
N ALA A 219 -23.31 17.46 22.04
CA ALA A 219 -24.52 17.96 21.37
C ALA A 219 -25.79 17.33 21.94
N ALA A 220 -25.74 16.02 22.23
CA ALA A 220 -26.87 15.30 22.81
C ALA A 220 -27.28 15.82 24.20
N VAL A 221 -26.36 16.40 24.95
CA VAL A 221 -26.63 16.98 26.29
C VAL A 221 -27.50 18.23 26.18
N VAL A 222 -27.30 19.02 25.12
CA VAL A 222 -27.95 20.33 24.91
C VAL A 222 -28.99 20.32 23.79
N GLY A 223 -29.35 19.14 23.29
CA GLY A 223 -30.34 19.00 22.20
C GLY A 223 -29.90 19.59 20.86
N MET A 224 -28.60 19.75 20.62
CA MET A 224 -28.07 20.21 19.33
C MET A 224 -28.09 19.06 18.31
N ASP A 225 -28.40 19.38 17.05
CA ASP A 225 -28.33 18.42 15.94
C ASP A 225 -26.92 17.81 15.81
N PRO A 226 -26.77 16.47 15.88
CA PRO A 226 -25.48 15.81 15.75
C PRO A 226 -24.75 16.08 14.43
N ALA A 227 -25.49 16.21 13.33
CA ALA A 227 -24.89 16.45 12.02
C ALA A 227 -24.27 17.85 11.95
N LEU A 228 -24.96 18.86 12.48
CA LEU A 228 -24.39 20.20 12.69
C LEU A 228 -23.17 20.16 13.61
N ALA A 229 -23.27 19.53 14.79
CA ALA A 229 -22.19 19.49 15.77
C ALA A 229 -20.89 18.87 15.22
N ALA A 230 -21.00 17.84 14.38
CA ALA A 230 -19.85 17.20 13.73
C ALA A 230 -19.08 18.14 12.78
N GLN A 231 -19.75 19.15 12.23
CA GLN A 231 -19.17 20.10 11.26
C GLN A 231 -18.60 21.36 11.91
N LEU A 232 -19.02 21.68 13.14
CA LEU A 232 -18.53 22.85 13.85
C LEU A 232 -17.10 22.67 14.36
N THR A 233 -16.37 23.78 14.49
CA THR A 233 -15.15 23.85 15.32
C THR A 233 -15.54 23.85 16.80
N ASP A 234 -14.58 23.59 17.68
CA ASP A 234 -14.82 23.64 19.13
C ASP A 234 -15.34 25.01 19.57
N GLU A 235 -14.77 26.10 19.05
CA GLU A 235 -15.24 27.46 19.29
C GLU A 235 -16.71 27.65 18.91
N TYR A 236 -17.06 27.34 17.67
CA TYR A 236 -18.41 27.57 17.16
C TYR A 236 -19.42 26.65 17.84
N PHE A 237 -19.03 25.42 18.19
CA PHE A 237 -19.85 24.52 18.98
C PHE A 237 -20.20 25.14 20.33
N VAL A 238 -19.20 25.62 21.08
CA VAL A 238 -19.43 26.24 22.39
C VAL A 238 -20.22 27.54 22.27
N GLN A 239 -19.94 28.37 21.26
CA GLN A 239 -20.71 29.59 21.01
C GLN A 239 -22.18 29.30 20.71
N HIS A 240 -22.50 28.25 19.94
CA HIS A 240 -23.88 27.91 19.62
C HIS A 240 -24.71 27.58 20.87
N ILE A 241 -24.11 27.00 21.91
CA ILE A 241 -24.80 26.64 23.15
C ILE A 241 -25.46 27.85 23.80
N TRP A 242 -24.74 28.97 23.92
CA TRP A 242 -25.23 30.16 24.62
C TRP A 242 -25.81 31.26 23.71
N THR A 243 -25.58 31.19 22.39
CA THR A 243 -26.13 32.17 21.42
C THR A 243 -27.41 31.72 20.71
N ARG A 244 -27.78 30.44 20.80
CA ARG A 244 -28.96 29.85 20.13
C ARG A 244 -30.01 29.33 21.11
N ASP A 245 -29.95 29.77 22.36
CA ASP A 245 -30.90 29.39 23.42
C ASP A 245 -31.07 27.87 23.54
N LEU A 246 -29.99 27.10 23.32
CA LEU A 246 -30.02 25.65 23.43
C LEU A 246 -30.19 25.19 24.88
N VAL A 247 -29.84 26.05 25.82
CA VAL A 247 -30.03 25.87 27.26
C VAL A 247 -30.53 27.17 27.90
N PRO A 248 -31.23 27.12 29.05
CA PRO A 248 -31.64 28.32 29.76
C PRO A 248 -30.47 29.23 30.14
N GLU A 249 -30.62 30.55 30.04
CA GLU A 249 -29.55 31.53 30.35
C GLU A 249 -29.05 31.47 31.79
N ASP A 250 -29.82 30.87 32.70
CA ASP A 250 -29.46 30.72 34.11
C ASP A 250 -28.92 29.33 34.46
N SER A 251 -28.67 28.47 33.46
CA SER A 251 -28.11 27.13 33.63
C SER A 251 -26.58 27.15 33.73
N GLU A 252 -26.00 26.20 34.48
CA GLU A 252 -24.55 26.01 34.58
C GLU A 252 -23.94 25.72 33.22
N VAL A 253 -24.62 24.95 32.36
CA VAL A 253 -24.16 24.70 30.98
C VAL A 253 -24.01 26.02 30.22
N TRP A 254 -24.98 26.93 30.35
CA TRP A 254 -24.92 28.25 29.72
C TRP A 254 -23.73 29.06 30.25
N TYR A 255 -23.55 29.14 31.57
CA TYR A 255 -22.47 29.90 32.18
C TYR A 255 -21.09 29.36 31.76
N GLN A 256 -20.87 28.06 31.85
CA GLN A 256 -19.60 27.44 31.47
C GLN A 256 -19.28 27.62 29.97
N ALA A 257 -20.30 27.48 29.11
CA ALA A 257 -20.14 27.74 27.69
C ALA A 257 -19.79 29.22 27.41
N CYS A 258 -20.46 30.15 28.10
CA CYS A 258 -20.18 31.57 27.99
C CYS A 258 -18.79 31.94 28.51
N TYR A 259 -18.29 31.33 29.59
CA TYR A 259 -16.97 31.67 30.13
C TYR A 259 -15.79 30.95 29.47
N SER A 260 -16.05 29.99 28.59
CA SER A 260 -15.00 29.33 27.82
C SER A 260 -14.52 30.22 26.67
N ARG A 261 -13.27 30.68 26.73
CA ARG A 261 -12.69 31.69 25.82
C ARG A 261 -11.43 31.24 25.07
N THR A 262 -10.84 30.11 25.43
CA THR A 262 -9.64 29.58 24.76
C THR A 262 -9.90 28.19 24.16
N PRO A 263 -9.08 27.77 23.18
CA PRO A 263 -9.16 26.42 22.61
C PRO A 263 -9.12 25.31 23.67
N GLU A 264 -8.29 25.47 24.71
CA GLU A 264 -8.16 24.50 25.80
C GLU A 264 -9.44 24.46 26.66
N GLN A 265 -10.04 25.62 26.92
CA GLN A 265 -11.30 25.71 27.67
C GLN A 265 -12.47 25.13 26.89
N TRP A 266 -12.60 25.44 25.59
CA TRP A 266 -13.64 24.85 24.74
C TRP A 266 -13.54 23.33 24.72
N ARG A 267 -12.32 22.81 24.57
CA ARG A 267 -12.09 21.37 24.52
C ARG A 267 -12.38 20.68 25.85
N ALA A 268 -11.91 21.24 26.97
CA ALA A 268 -12.22 20.72 28.30
C ALA A 268 -13.74 20.74 28.58
N PHE A 269 -14.42 21.80 28.15
CA PHE A 269 -15.87 21.90 28.27
C PHE A 269 -16.60 20.84 27.42
N ILE A 270 -16.20 20.64 26.17
CA ILE A 270 -16.79 19.61 25.29
C ILE A 270 -16.53 18.19 25.82
N ASP A 271 -15.32 17.91 26.28
CA ASP A 271 -14.90 16.56 26.69
C ASP A 271 -15.56 16.10 27.99
N SER A 272 -15.67 16.99 29.00
CA SER A 272 -16.25 16.64 30.30
C SER A 272 -17.13 17.73 30.91
N GLY A 273 -16.75 19.01 30.77
CA GLY A 273 -17.40 20.11 31.49
C GLY A 273 -18.90 20.25 31.21
N ILE A 274 -19.35 19.99 29.98
CA ILE A 274 -20.77 20.05 29.60
C ILE A 274 -21.61 18.98 30.31
N PHE A 275 -21.05 17.79 30.53
CA PHE A 275 -21.73 16.71 31.22
C PHE A 275 -21.83 16.99 32.72
N GLU A 276 -20.76 17.52 33.30
CA GLU A 276 -20.73 17.95 34.71
C GLU A 276 -21.70 19.10 34.97
N ALA A 277 -21.70 20.11 34.09
CA ALA A 277 -22.62 21.23 34.15
C ALA A 277 -24.08 20.79 34.01
N ALA A 278 -24.38 19.91 33.05
CA ALA A 278 -25.74 19.39 32.88
C ALA A 278 -26.20 18.52 34.06
N ALA A 279 -25.29 17.82 34.73
CA ALA A 279 -25.61 17.09 35.96
C ALA A 279 -25.98 18.06 37.10
N LYS A 280 -25.26 19.18 37.23
CA LYS A 280 -25.57 20.23 38.19
C LYS A 280 -26.93 20.89 37.90
N ASP A 281 -27.21 21.17 36.63
CA ASP A 281 -28.51 21.72 36.20
C ASP A 281 -29.70 20.81 36.58
N LYS A 282 -29.54 19.50 36.49
CA LYS A 282 -30.58 18.54 36.94
C LYS A 282 -30.84 18.63 38.44
N VAL A 283 -29.78 18.70 39.24
CA VAL A 283 -29.90 18.85 40.71
C VAL A 283 -30.57 20.18 41.05
N ASP A 284 -30.18 21.26 40.38
CA ASP A 284 -30.77 22.57 40.61
C ASP A 284 -32.25 22.63 40.20
N ALA A 285 -32.66 21.93 39.13
CA ALA A 285 -34.06 21.78 38.75
C ALA A 285 -34.89 20.98 39.78
N ILE A 286 -34.29 20.01 40.48
CA ILE A 286 -34.93 19.31 41.61
C ILE A 286 -35.12 20.28 42.78
N LYS A 287 -34.05 20.98 43.18
CA LYS A 287 -34.09 21.96 44.28
C LYS A 287 -35.18 23.02 44.04
N VAL A 288 -35.23 23.60 42.85
CA VAL A 288 -36.21 24.65 42.51
C VAL A 288 -37.65 24.14 42.59
N ARG A 289 -37.93 22.93 42.08
CA ARG A 289 -39.28 22.35 42.15
C ARG A 289 -39.69 22.04 43.59
N ALA A 290 -38.79 21.49 44.40
CA ALA A 290 -39.05 21.25 45.82
C ALA A 290 -39.28 22.56 46.60
N ALA A 291 -38.41 23.55 46.38
CA ALA A 291 -38.51 24.89 46.96
C ALA A 291 -39.84 25.58 46.65
N ALA A 292 -40.37 25.40 45.44
CA ALA A 292 -41.64 26.00 45.02
C ALA A 292 -42.84 25.52 45.85
N VAL A 293 -42.79 24.31 46.44
CA VAL A 293 -43.86 23.77 47.30
C VAL A 293 -44.14 24.67 48.50
N VAL A 294 -43.11 25.34 49.01
CA VAL A 294 -43.19 26.24 50.19
C VAL A 294 -42.87 27.70 49.84
N GLY A 295 -42.90 28.06 48.56
CA GLY A 295 -42.70 29.44 48.09
C GLY A 295 -41.28 29.99 48.31
N ILE A 296 -40.26 29.13 48.29
CA ILE A 296 -38.86 29.58 48.29
C ILE A 296 -38.49 30.05 46.87
N ASP A 297 -37.82 31.21 46.77
CA ASP A 297 -37.33 31.76 45.51
C ASP A 297 -36.35 30.80 44.81
N ALA A 298 -36.50 30.67 43.48
CA ALA A 298 -35.73 29.73 42.68
C ALA A 298 -34.22 30.03 42.71
N ARG A 299 -33.82 31.30 42.64
CA ARG A 299 -32.40 31.69 42.66
C ARG A 299 -31.78 31.38 44.02
N TYR A 300 -32.52 31.60 45.11
CA TYR A 300 -32.07 31.22 46.45
C TYR A 300 -31.92 29.70 46.59
N ALA A 301 -32.91 28.93 46.13
CA ALA A 301 -32.90 27.47 46.22
C ALA A 301 -31.69 26.81 45.52
N ARG A 302 -31.32 27.29 44.32
CA ARG A 302 -30.17 26.74 43.57
C ARG A 302 -28.84 26.85 44.33
N ASN A 303 -28.64 27.98 45.00
CA ASN A 303 -27.41 28.28 45.73
C ASN A 303 -27.28 27.52 47.06
N LEU A 304 -28.36 26.92 47.56
CA LEU A 304 -28.31 26.12 48.76
C LEU A 304 -27.83 24.69 48.45
N GLN A 305 -27.01 24.16 49.35
CA GLN A 305 -26.78 22.73 49.43
C GLN A 305 -28.08 22.04 49.87
N GLU A 306 -28.23 20.75 49.56
CA GLU A 306 -29.48 20.00 49.77
C GLU A 306 -29.93 19.98 51.23
N GLY A 307 -29.01 19.72 52.18
CA GLY A 307 -29.35 19.74 53.62
C GLY A 307 -29.84 21.12 54.10
N PRO A 308 -29.11 22.21 53.84
CA PRO A 308 -29.59 23.57 54.11
C PRO A 308 -30.93 23.90 53.43
N LEU A 309 -31.17 23.43 52.21
CA LEU A 309 -32.45 23.62 51.53
C LEU A 309 -33.59 22.87 52.24
N VAL A 310 -33.37 21.60 52.64
CA VAL A 310 -34.38 20.83 53.38
C VAL A 310 -34.72 21.54 54.70
N ARG A 311 -33.73 22.12 55.38
CA ARG A 311 -33.93 22.93 56.59
C ARG A 311 -34.78 24.17 56.33
N GLU A 312 -34.49 24.89 55.24
CA GLU A 312 -35.28 26.06 54.86
C GLU A 312 -36.72 25.66 54.52
N ILE A 313 -36.92 24.52 53.85
CA ILE A 313 -38.24 23.98 53.56
C ILE A 313 -39.00 23.64 54.84
N TRP A 314 -38.35 22.97 55.81
CA TRP A 314 -38.94 22.68 57.12
C TRP A 314 -39.40 23.95 57.83
N ASN A 315 -38.55 24.99 57.88
CA ASN A 315 -38.87 26.26 58.55
C ASN A 315 -40.05 27.02 57.93
N ARG A 316 -40.25 26.87 56.61
CA ARG A 316 -41.32 27.57 55.87
C ARG A 316 -42.59 26.74 55.70
N ALA A 317 -42.53 25.43 55.95
CA ALA A 317 -43.68 24.57 55.89
C ALA A 317 -44.73 25.02 56.93
N ARG A 318 -46.01 24.84 56.59
CA ARG A 318 -47.10 25.13 57.52
C ARG A 318 -46.97 24.20 58.74
N SER A 319 -47.06 24.76 59.93
CA SER A 319 -46.96 23.96 61.16
C SER A 319 -48.06 22.89 61.21
N GLY A 320 -47.66 21.65 61.50
CA GLY A 320 -48.50 20.46 61.49
C GLY A 320 -48.70 19.81 60.11
N SER A 321 -48.06 20.32 59.06
CA SER A 321 -48.18 19.76 57.70
C SER A 321 -47.36 18.48 57.52
N GLN A 322 -47.80 17.64 56.58
CA GLN A 322 -47.03 16.48 56.13
C GLN A 322 -45.71 16.90 55.51
N VAL A 323 -45.65 18.05 54.83
CA VAL A 323 -44.39 18.62 54.30
C VAL A 323 -43.41 18.92 55.43
N GLU A 324 -43.86 19.55 56.52
CA GLU A 324 -43.03 19.80 57.71
C GLU A 324 -42.50 18.49 58.31
N ALA A 325 -43.37 17.51 58.51
CA ALA A 325 -43.00 16.22 59.09
C ALA A 325 -42.02 15.43 58.21
N ALA A 326 -42.20 15.45 56.89
CA ALA A 326 -41.30 14.81 55.94
C ALA A 326 -39.93 15.48 55.89
N ALA A 327 -39.89 16.82 55.87
CA ALA A 327 -38.63 17.58 55.90
C ALA A 327 -37.85 17.33 57.20
N TYR A 328 -38.55 17.28 58.35
CA TYR A 328 -37.94 16.95 59.64
C TYR A 328 -37.33 15.54 59.64
N ARG A 329 -38.05 14.53 59.13
CA ARG A 329 -37.51 13.15 59.00
C ARG A 329 -36.25 13.10 58.14
N ALA A 330 -36.26 13.82 57.01
CA ALA A 330 -35.09 13.90 56.14
C ALA A 330 -33.89 14.55 56.85
N LEU A 331 -34.10 15.62 57.62
CA LEU A 331 -33.03 16.28 58.39
C LEU A 331 -32.45 15.36 59.48
N GLN A 332 -33.30 14.65 60.22
CA GLN A 332 -32.88 13.72 61.28
C GLN A 332 -32.04 12.55 60.76
N SER A 333 -32.14 12.22 59.47
CA SER A 333 -31.33 11.17 58.88
C SER A 333 -29.84 11.56 58.73
N GLU A 334 -29.52 12.86 58.75
CA GLU A 334 -28.20 13.43 58.47
C GLU A 334 -27.52 12.87 57.20
N SER A 335 -28.33 12.38 56.24
CA SER A 335 -27.85 11.66 55.07
C SER A 335 -28.13 12.44 53.79
N PRO A 336 -27.09 12.81 53.01
CA PRO A 336 -27.28 13.46 51.71
C PRO A 336 -28.17 12.67 50.75
N ALA A 337 -28.14 11.34 50.81
CA ALA A 337 -29.01 10.50 49.99
C ALA A 337 -30.49 10.67 50.38
N GLN A 338 -30.80 10.72 51.68
CA GLN A 338 -32.15 10.93 52.16
C GLN A 338 -32.64 12.37 51.90
N TRP A 339 -31.75 13.36 51.99
CA TRP A 339 -32.07 14.74 51.59
C TRP A 339 -32.45 14.80 50.11
N ARG A 340 -31.71 14.11 49.24
CA ARG A 340 -32.02 14.03 47.81
C ARG A 340 -33.35 13.32 47.55
N THR A 341 -33.59 12.16 48.16
CA THR A 341 -34.88 11.45 48.05
C THR A 341 -36.05 12.34 48.47
N PHE A 342 -35.88 13.10 49.56
CA PHE A 342 -36.91 14.02 50.03
C PHE A 342 -37.21 15.11 48.99
N LEU A 343 -36.18 15.76 48.45
CA LEU A 343 -36.32 16.82 47.46
C LEU A 343 -36.87 16.31 46.13
N GLU A 344 -36.56 15.07 45.74
CA GLU A 344 -37.01 14.48 44.48
C GLU A 344 -38.45 13.96 44.54
N THR A 345 -38.86 13.37 45.67
CA THR A 345 -40.10 12.60 45.73
C THR A 345 -40.95 12.93 46.96
N ASP A 346 -40.41 12.80 48.18
CA ASP A 346 -41.24 12.78 49.38
C ASP A 346 -41.97 14.09 49.64
N ILE A 347 -41.33 15.23 49.31
CA ILE A 347 -41.96 16.55 49.46
C ILE A 347 -43.24 16.67 48.63
N PHE A 348 -43.28 16.09 47.43
CA PHE A 348 -44.45 16.15 46.56
C PHE A 348 -45.57 15.23 47.04
N VAL A 349 -45.22 14.05 47.55
CA VAL A 349 -46.18 13.13 48.18
C VAL A 349 -46.80 13.78 49.42
N ALA A 350 -45.97 14.42 50.25
CA ALA A 350 -46.41 15.12 51.44
C ALA A 350 -47.32 16.32 51.10
N ALA A 351 -46.92 17.13 50.11
CA ALA A 351 -47.70 18.28 49.66
C ALA A 351 -49.08 17.89 49.09
N GLU A 352 -49.19 16.71 48.47
CA GLU A 352 -50.47 16.18 48.00
C GLU A 352 -51.34 15.68 49.17
N ALA A 353 -50.73 15.07 50.19
CA ALA A 353 -51.43 14.67 51.39
C ALA A 353 -51.99 15.86 52.17
N ASP A 354 -51.29 16.99 52.20
CA ASP A 354 -51.74 18.23 52.85
C ASP A 354 -52.97 18.90 52.19
N LYS A 355 -53.34 18.48 50.97
CA LYS A 355 -54.55 18.96 50.27
C LYS A 355 -55.81 18.18 50.61
N ARG A 356 -55.66 17.00 51.22
CA ARG A 356 -56.76 16.12 51.61
C ARG A 356 -57.20 16.43 53.03
#